data_AF-A0A6L8TZL6-F1
#
_entry.id   AF-A0A6L8TZL6-F1
#
_cell.length_a   1.000
_cell.length_b   1.000
_cell.length_c   1.000
_cell.angle_alpha   90.00
_cell.angle_beta   90.00
_cell.angle_gamma   90.00
#
_symmetry.space_group_name_H-M   'P 1'
#
loop_
_entity.id
_entity.type
_entity.pdbx_description
1 polymer ?
#
loop_
_entity_poly.entity_id
_entity_poly.type
_entity_poly.pdbx_seq_one_letter_code
_entity_poly.pdbx_strand_id
1 'polypeptide(L)'
;MNRSVNIWARLDKTTIVIFLLLVIIGWFNIYAAVYNEEHSRIIDLSQRYGKQFVWILATFVIAVFVVVTDSRFYSFFAYFIYGFFLFLL
;
A
#
# COMPACT_ATOMS: atom_id res chain seq x y z
N MET A 1 -29.90 8.75 -18.76
CA MET A 1 -28.53 8.33 -19.12
C MET A 1 -27.77 7.98 -17.85
N ASN A 2 -27.65 6.70 -17.52
CA ASN A 2 -26.82 6.25 -16.40
C ASN A 2 -25.34 6.41 -16.80
N ARG A 3 -24.67 7.45 -16.29
CA ARG A 3 -23.21 7.55 -16.38
C ARG A 3 -22.61 6.54 -15.40
N SER A 4 -22.39 5.31 -15.83
CA SER A 4 -21.54 4.37 -15.10
C SER A 4 -20.12 4.93 -15.12
N VAL A 5 -19.70 5.55 -14.01
CA VAL A 5 -18.33 6.06 -13.86
C VAL A 5 -17.41 4.86 -13.79
N ASN A 6 -16.66 4.60 -14.87
CA ASN A 6 -15.67 3.53 -14.87
C ASN A 6 -14.43 3.99 -14.10
N ILE A 7 -14.34 3.58 -12.82
CA ILE A 7 -13.24 3.91 -11.92
C ILE A 7 -11.90 3.41 -12.49
N TRP A 8 -11.88 2.21 -13.08
CA TRP A 8 -10.69 1.61 -13.69
C TRP A 8 -10.15 2.37 -14.90
N ALA A 9 -11.00 3.13 -15.59
CA ALA A 9 -10.58 3.96 -16.72
C ALA A 9 -9.87 5.25 -16.28
N ARG A 10 -10.03 5.67 -15.01
CA ARG A 10 -9.44 6.89 -14.46
C ARG A 10 -8.11 6.65 -13.75
N LEU A 11 -7.76 5.39 -13.48
CA LEU A 11 -6.53 5.05 -12.77
C LEU A 11 -5.33 5.00 -13.73
N ASP A 12 -4.21 5.57 -13.30
CA ASP A 12 -2.93 5.41 -13.99
C ASP A 12 -2.37 4.01 -13.72
N LYS A 13 -2.61 3.11 -14.68
CA LYS A 13 -2.16 1.72 -14.61
C LYS A 13 -0.64 1.59 -14.64
N THR A 14 0.05 2.52 -15.30
CA THR A 14 1.52 2.50 -15.41
C THR A 14 2.14 2.69 -14.04
N THR A 15 1.66 3.67 -13.26
CA THR A 15 2.12 3.90 -11.89
C THR A 15 1.82 2.71 -10.99
N ILE A 16 0.63 2.11 -11.10
CA ILE A 16 0.26 0.92 -10.31
C ILE A 16 1.21 -0.25 -10.59
N VAL A 17 1.52 -0.52 -11.86
CA VAL A 17 2.43 -1.61 -12.24
C VAL A 17 3.83 -1.36 -11.71
N ILE A 18 4.35 -0.13 -11.84
CA ILE A 18 5.67 0.23 -11.30
C ILE A 18 5.70 0.04 -9.78
N PHE A 19 4.66 0.51 -9.07
CA PHE A 19 4.53 0.32 -7.63
C PHE A 19 4.58 -1.16 -7.25
N LEU A 20 3.79 -2.01 -7.93
CA LEU A 20 3.75 -3.45 -7.66
C LEU A 20 5.11 -4.12 -7.88
N LEU A 21 5.82 -3.77 -8.95
CA LEU A 21 7.15 -4.30 -9.23
C LEU A 21 8.15 -3.93 -8.13
N LEU A 22 8.17 -2.66 -7.73
CA LEU A 22 9.05 -2.19 -6.65
C LEU A 22 8.76 -2.88 -5.32
N VAL A 23 7.48 -3.08 -4.99
CA VAL A 23 7.07 -3.78 -3.76
C VAL A 23 7.55 -5.24 -3.76
N ILE A 24 7.36 -5.96 -4.86
CA ILE A 24 7.77 -7.37 -4.98
C ILE A 24 9.30 -7.50 -4.94
N ILE A 25 10.02 -6.66 -5.69
CA ILE A 25 11.49 -6.64 -5.71
C ILE A 25 12.03 -6.32 -4.31
N GLY A 26 11.46 -5.31 -3.64
CA GLY A 26 11.83 -4.94 -2.27
C GLY A 26 11.59 -6.08 -1.30
N TRP A 27 10.45 -6.77 -1.40
CA TRP A 27 10.13 -7.91 -0.55
C TRP A 27 11.13 -9.06 -0.70
N PHE A 28 11.47 -9.42 -1.93
CA PHE A 28 12.49 -10.44 -2.20
C PHE A 28 13.89 -10.03 -1.73
N ASN A 29 14.24 -8.75 -1.85
CA ASN A 29 15.53 -8.25 -1.35
C ASN A 29 15.63 -8.42 0.19
N ILE A 30 14.56 -8.11 0.94
CA ILE A 30 14.54 -8.30 2.39
C ILE A 30 14.65 -9.79 2.75
N TYR A 31 13.99 -10.67 1.99
CA TYR A 31 14.11 -12.12 2.18
C TYR A 31 15.56 -12.59 1.95
N ALA A 32 16.20 -12.16 0.85
CA ALA A 32 17.58 -12.53 0.54
C ALA A 32 18.58 -12.00 1.58
N ALA A 33 18.40 -10.77 2.06
CA ALA A 33 19.31 -10.13 3.01
C ALA A 33 19.27 -10.75 4.42
N VAL A 34 18.18 -11.41 4.79
CA VAL A 34 17.96 -12.02 6.12
C VAL A 34 17.65 -13.53 5.97
N TYR A 35 18.14 -14.15 4.90
CA TYR A 35 17.91 -15.56 4.64
C TYR A 35 18.57 -16.41 5.74
N ASN A 36 17.81 -17.38 6.26
CA ASN A 36 18.27 -18.34 7.25
C ASN A 36 17.70 -19.72 6.89
N GLU A 37 18.57 -20.73 6.82
CA GLU A 37 18.22 -22.10 6.46
C GLU A 37 17.22 -22.74 7.44
N GLU A 38 17.25 -22.35 8.73
CA GLU A 38 16.29 -22.80 9.74
C GLU A 38 14.88 -22.24 9.51
N HIS A 39 14.77 -21.08 8.83
CA HIS A 39 13.51 -20.38 8.54
C HIS A 39 13.33 -20.20 7.02
N SER A 40 13.31 -21.32 6.30
CA SER A 40 13.27 -21.36 4.83
C SER A 40 11.93 -20.94 4.20
N ARG A 41 10.90 -20.65 5.00
CA ARG A 41 9.58 -20.23 4.51
C ARG A 41 9.52 -18.73 4.35
N ILE A 42 9.32 -18.23 3.13
CA ILE A 42 9.17 -16.78 2.86
C ILE A 42 7.92 -16.14 3.51
N ILE A 43 6.98 -16.94 4.03
CA ILE A 43 5.83 -16.45 4.80
C ILE A 43 6.01 -16.88 6.27
N ASP A 44 7.04 -16.31 6.90
CA ASP A 44 7.32 -16.52 8.32
C ASP A 44 7.21 -15.21 9.09
N LEU A 45 6.17 -15.08 9.91
CA LEU A 45 5.86 -13.86 10.67
C LEU A 45 6.87 -13.57 11.79
N SER A 46 7.71 -14.55 12.17
CA SER A 46 8.83 -14.29 13.08
C SER A 46 9.89 -13.41 12.41
N GLN A 47 10.02 -13.52 11.10
CA GLN A 47 11.05 -12.85 10.31
C GLN A 47 10.59 -11.49 9.76
N ARG A 48 11.57 -10.68 9.37
CA ARG A 48 11.32 -9.33 8.83
C ARG A 48 10.52 -9.36 7.52
N TYR A 49 10.85 -10.30 6.63
CA TYR A 49 10.17 -10.45 5.34
C TYR A 49 8.70 -10.89 5.50
N GLY A 50 8.36 -11.71 6.50
CA GLY A 50 6.98 -12.11 6.74
C GLY A 50 6.15 -10.97 7.34
N LYS A 51 6.73 -10.18 8.24
CA LYS A 51 6.09 -8.92 8.70
C LYS A 51 5.87 -7.94 7.55
N GLN A 52 6.82 -7.83 6.62
CA GLN A 52 6.64 -6.99 5.43
C GLN A 52 5.52 -7.48 4.52
N PHE A 53 5.34 -8.79 4.37
CA PHE A 53 4.22 -9.34 3.62
C PHE A 53 2.86 -8.89 4.19
N VAL A 54 2.71 -8.85 5.52
CA VAL A 54 1.50 -8.34 6.19
C VAL A 54 1.28 -6.86 5.87
N TRP A 55 2.33 -6.05 5.91
CA TRP A 55 2.24 -4.63 5.56
C TRP A 55 1.85 -4.42 4.10
N ILE A 56 2.39 -5.21 3.18
CA ILE A 56 2.02 -5.20 1.76
C ILE A 56 0.52 -5.48 1.58
N LEU A 57 -0.02 -6.47 2.30
CA LEU A 57 -1.45 -6.77 2.27
C LEU A 57 -2.29 -5.60 2.80
N ALA A 58 -1.85 -4.97 3.90
CA ALA A 58 -2.51 -3.80 4.46
C ALA A 58 -2.54 -2.61 3.48
N THR A 59 -1.48 -2.39 2.69
CA THR A 59 -1.45 -1.33 1.68
C THR A 59 -2.50 -1.52 0.60
N PHE A 60 -2.80 -2.77 0.19
CA PHE A 60 -3.88 -3.02 -0.77
C PHE A 60 -5.25 -2.65 -0.23
N VAL A 61 -5.52 -2.98 1.04
CA VAL A 61 -6.76 -2.60 1.71
C VAL A 61 -6.89 -1.08 1.76
N ILE A 62 -5.82 -0.37 2.15
CA ILE A 62 -5.78 1.10 2.18
C ILE A 62 -5.98 1.67 0.78
N ALA A 63 -5.34 1.13 -0.25
CA ALA A 63 -5.47 1.59 -1.63
C ALA A 63 -6.92 1.51 -2.13
N VAL A 64 -7.65 0.44 -1.78
CA VAL A 64 -9.09 0.33 -2.09
C VAL A 64 -9.89 1.46 -1.45
N PHE A 65 -9.67 1.72 -0.15
CA PHE A 65 -10.34 2.85 0.52
C PHE A 65 -9.99 4.18 -0.13
N VAL A 66 -8.74 4.37 -0.54
CA VAL A 66 -8.31 5.61 -1.20
C VAL A 66 -9.05 5.82 -2.52
N VAL A 67 -9.18 4.78 -3.34
CA VAL A 67 -9.83 4.84 -4.67
C VAL A 67 -11.35 5.01 -4.57
N VAL A 68 -11.99 4.41 -3.57
CA VAL A 68 -13.45 4.50 -3.39
C VAL A 68 -13.88 5.83 -2.76
N THR A 69 -12.99 6.47 -2.01
CA THR A 69 -13.26 7.74 -1.34
C THR A 69 -13.33 8.91 -2.34
N ASP A 70 -14.38 9.73 -2.22
CA ASP A 70 -14.57 10.93 -3.05
C ASP A 70 -13.46 11.96 -2.80
N SER A 71 -12.98 12.62 -3.86
CA SER A 71 -11.89 13.58 -3.77
C SER A 71 -12.17 14.75 -2.81
N ARG A 72 -13.45 15.13 -2.64
CA ARG A 72 -13.87 16.20 -1.73
C ARG A 72 -13.63 15.87 -0.25
N PHE A 73 -13.61 14.59 0.10
CA PHE A 73 -13.27 14.14 1.45
C PHE A 73 -11.87 14.63 1.83
N TYR A 74 -10.89 14.41 0.95
CA TYR A 74 -9.50 14.82 1.22
C TYR A 74 -9.37 16.34 1.35
N SER A 75 -10.05 17.12 0.49
CA SER A 75 -10.04 18.58 0.59
C SER A 75 -10.68 19.10 1.87
N PHE A 76 -11.79 18.50 2.31
CA PHE A 76 -12.47 18.89 3.55
C PHE A 76 -11.62 18.58 4.79
N PHE A 77 -11.00 17.39 4.85
CA PHE A 77 -10.20 16.96 6.00
C PHE A 77 -8.76 17.48 6.00
N ALA A 78 -8.30 18.13 4.93
CA ALA A 78 -6.91 18.57 4.78
C ALA A 78 -6.38 19.37 5.98
N TYR A 79 -7.11 20.39 6.44
CA TYR A 79 -6.68 21.21 7.57
C TYR A 79 -6.70 20.44 8.90
N PHE A 80 -7.69 19.58 9.12
CA PHE A 80 -7.77 18.76 10.34
C PHE A 80 -6.61 17.76 10.42
N ILE A 81 -6.33 17.07 9.30
CA ILE A 81 -5.22 16.12 9.20
C ILE A 81 -3.88 16.84 9.39
N TYR A 82 -3.70 17.98 8.72
CA TYR A 82 -2.48 18.80 8.86
C TYR A 82 -2.26 19.26 10.30
N GLY A 83 -3.31 19.80 10.96
CA GLY A 83 -3.23 20.22 12.36
C GLY A 83 -2.95 19.06 13.31
N PHE A 84 -3.53 17.88 13.07
CA PHE A 84 -3.25 16.68 13.85
C PHE A 84 -1.77 16.26 13.75
N PHE A 85 -1.21 16.24 12.54
CA PHE A 85 0.20 15.88 12.36
C PHE A 85 1.16 16.94 12.91
N LEU A 86 0.80 18.23 12.87
CA LEU A 86 1.57 19.28 13.53
C LEU A 86 1.62 19.09 15.05
N PHE A 87 0.54 18.62 15.66
CA PHE A 87 0.52 18.34 17.10
C PHE A 87 1.31 17.08 17.48
N LEU A 88 1.44 16.13 16.55
CA LEU A 88 2.17 14.87 16.78
C LEU A 88 3.70 15.04 16.68
N LEU A 89 4.17 16.13 16.04
CA LEU A 89 5.58 16.48 15.91
C LEU A 89 6.16 17.04 17.23
#